data_AF-A0A0B5AWM3-F1
#
_entry.id   AF-A0A0B5AWM3-F1
#
_cell.length_a   1.000
_cell.length_b   1.000
_cell.length_c   1.000
_cell.angle_alpha   90.00
_cell.angle_beta   90.00
_cell.angle_gamma   90.00
#
_symmetry.space_group_name_H-M   'P 1'
#
loop_
_entity.id
_entity.type
_entity.pdbx_description
1 polymer ?
#
loop_
_entity_poly.entity_id
_entity_poly.type
_entity_poly.pdbx_seq_one_letter_code
_entity_poly.pdbx_strand_id
1 'polypeptide(L)'
;MTQTVWSKGDLKIIYSNPFIQGFEENAVCTSMNDYLYFYYDVTVMNREKTLFSSRIGTAPLVHQLPAEIDRIIGFDMEKALVTADIHNNTWDVPFHRLTKFAMVSLDADIRNDYYYKIEREDNVVNDDGNLDEWTSYTLSIGNTGEYYDDEKTPQHGQVVEIRGLTESDLIALKETALTFCKDVLKAHEEEKKGGMRSMTGNELKSYNTSLNKQFKPTGINLWEGK
;
A
#
# COMPACT_ATOMS: atom_id res chain seq x y z
N MET A 1 16.14 14.39 -3.22
CA MET A 1 15.07 13.44 -3.56
C MET A 1 14.26 13.18 -2.30
N THR A 2 12.95 13.32 -2.38
CA THR A 2 12.04 13.08 -1.24
C THR A 2 11.87 11.59 -1.04
N GLN A 3 12.17 11.11 0.17
CA GLN A 3 11.99 9.72 0.57
C GLN A 3 11.41 9.69 1.98
N THR A 4 10.41 8.83 2.19
CA THR A 4 9.86 8.55 3.53
C THR A 4 9.79 7.05 3.75
N VAL A 5 9.92 6.63 5.00
CA VAL A 5 10.01 5.23 5.37
C VAL A 5 9.09 4.96 6.55
N TRP A 6 8.19 4.00 6.37
CA TRP A 6 7.48 3.35 7.47
C TRP A 6 8.24 2.08 7.86
N SER A 7 8.25 1.73 9.15
CA SER A 7 8.97 0.54 9.63
C SER A 7 8.25 -0.16 10.76
N LYS A 8 8.32 -1.50 10.76
CA LYS A 8 7.88 -2.37 11.86
C LYS A 8 8.89 -3.51 12.02
N GLY A 9 9.70 -3.45 13.07
CA GLY A 9 10.85 -4.36 13.21
C GLY A 9 11.77 -4.25 11.99
N ASP A 10 12.04 -5.39 11.34
CA ASP A 10 12.89 -5.45 10.14
C ASP A 10 12.15 -5.09 8.84
N LEU A 11 10.82 -4.96 8.88
CA LEU A 11 9.99 -4.65 7.72
C LEU A 11 9.97 -3.15 7.46
N LYS A 12 10.07 -2.75 6.18
CA LYS A 12 10.02 -1.36 5.73
C LYS A 12 9.12 -1.20 4.52
N ILE A 13 8.35 -0.11 4.49
CA ILE A 13 7.69 0.41 3.29
C ILE A 13 8.33 1.76 2.99
N ILE A 14 8.85 1.91 1.78
CA ILE A 14 9.60 3.08 1.34
C ILE A 14 8.83 3.73 0.20
N TYR A 15 8.51 5.01 0.36
CA TYR A 15 8.00 5.86 -0.72
C TYR A 15 9.11 6.79 -1.19
N SER A 16 9.39 6.81 -2.50
CA SER A 16 10.49 7.59 -3.06
C SER A 16 10.22 8.09 -4.47
N ASN A 17 11.14 8.89 -5.01
CA ASN A 17 11.12 9.38 -6.39
C ASN A 17 9.77 9.97 -6.84
N PRO A 18 9.13 10.84 -6.03
CA PRO A 18 7.86 11.39 -6.40
C PRO A 18 7.98 12.36 -7.58
N PHE A 19 6.94 12.40 -8.40
CA PHE A 19 6.77 13.38 -9.45
C PHE A 19 5.29 13.75 -9.58
N ILE A 20 5.01 15.06 -9.60
CA ILE A 20 3.66 15.61 -9.77
C ILE A 20 3.63 16.45 -11.04
N GLN A 21 2.59 16.22 -11.86
CA GLN A 21 2.24 17.06 -13.00
C GLN A 21 0.89 17.72 -12.76
N GLY A 22 0.86 19.06 -12.71
CA GLY A 22 -0.38 19.85 -12.66
C GLY A 22 -1.19 19.78 -13.95
N PHE A 23 -2.44 20.26 -13.90
CA PHE A 23 -3.30 20.38 -15.09
C PHE A 23 -2.76 21.37 -16.12
N GLU A 24 -2.11 22.43 -15.66
CA GLU A 24 -1.39 23.37 -16.51
C GLU A 24 0.13 23.20 -16.29
N GLU A 25 0.92 23.33 -17.35
CA GLU A 25 2.37 23.08 -17.35
C GLU A 25 3.14 23.88 -16.27
N ASN A 26 2.59 25.02 -15.86
CA ASN A 26 3.19 25.93 -14.88
C ASN A 26 2.32 26.15 -13.62
N ALA A 27 1.22 25.41 -13.46
CA ALA A 27 0.43 25.51 -12.24
C ALA A 27 1.22 24.98 -11.05
N VAL A 28 1.18 25.73 -9.94
CA VAL A 28 1.66 25.25 -8.64
C VAL A 28 0.57 24.40 -8.02
N CYS A 29 0.86 23.13 -7.75
CA CYS A 29 -0.03 22.27 -6.97
C CYS A 29 0.07 22.67 -5.49
N THR A 30 -1.03 23.12 -4.90
CA THR A 30 -1.12 23.48 -3.46
C THR A 30 -1.76 22.36 -2.62
N SER A 31 -2.43 21.43 -3.29
CA SER A 31 -3.10 20.28 -2.69
C SER A 31 -2.90 19.03 -3.53
N MET A 32 -3.14 17.86 -2.94
CA MET A 32 -3.17 16.58 -3.66
C MET A 32 -4.37 16.40 -4.59
N ASN A 33 -5.22 17.41 -4.74
CA ASN A 33 -6.27 17.42 -5.75
C ASN A 33 -5.90 18.26 -6.98
N ASP A 34 -4.77 18.97 -6.95
CA ASP A 34 -4.41 19.97 -7.97
C ASP A 34 -3.61 19.36 -9.14
N TYR A 35 -3.32 18.06 -9.11
CA TYR A 35 -2.51 17.39 -10.12
C TYR A 35 -3.33 16.60 -11.14
N LEU A 36 -2.80 16.53 -12.35
CA LEU A 36 -3.22 15.62 -13.41
C LEU A 36 -2.60 14.24 -13.22
N TYR A 37 -1.31 14.19 -12.85
CA TYR A 37 -0.62 12.93 -12.57
C TYR A 37 0.24 13.00 -11.31
N PHE A 38 0.26 11.90 -10.58
CA PHE A 38 1.16 11.67 -9.46
C PHE A 38 1.84 10.31 -9.63
N TYR A 39 3.17 10.33 -9.69
CA TYR A 39 4.03 9.16 -9.79
C TYR A 39 4.92 9.08 -8.55
N TYR A 40 5.24 7.85 -8.13
CA TYR A 40 6.17 7.59 -7.05
C TYR A 40 6.61 6.12 -7.08
N ASP A 41 7.75 5.82 -6.48
CA ASP A 41 8.19 4.46 -6.26
C ASP A 41 7.72 3.98 -4.89
N VAL A 42 7.28 2.72 -4.82
CA VAL A 42 7.01 2.02 -3.56
C VAL A 42 7.89 0.78 -3.48
N THR A 43 8.59 0.61 -2.37
CA THR A 43 9.41 -0.59 -2.11
C THR A 43 9.03 -1.17 -0.75
N VAL A 44 8.77 -2.47 -0.71
CA VAL A 44 8.59 -3.24 0.52
C VAL A 44 9.84 -4.10 0.73
N MET A 45 10.47 -3.96 1.88
CA MET A 45 11.68 -4.68 2.25
C MET A 45 11.51 -5.40 3.58
N ASN A 46 12.15 -6.54 3.75
CA ASN A 46 12.35 -7.17 5.04
C ASN A 46 13.85 -7.44 5.21
N ARG A 47 14.46 -6.84 6.25
CA ARG A 47 15.92 -6.75 6.42
C ARG A 47 16.55 -6.10 5.19
N GLU A 48 17.39 -6.84 4.47
CA GLU A 48 18.07 -6.39 3.25
C GLU A 48 17.43 -6.92 1.97
N LYS A 49 16.34 -7.70 2.08
CA LYS A 49 15.67 -8.30 0.93
C LYS A 49 14.49 -7.44 0.49
N THR A 50 14.49 -7.04 -0.78
CA THR A 50 13.31 -6.47 -1.45
C THR A 50 12.27 -7.57 -1.66
N LEU A 51 11.09 -7.37 -1.10
CA LEU A 51 9.93 -8.26 -1.26
C LEU A 51 9.04 -7.80 -2.41
N PHE A 52 8.92 -6.49 -2.61
CA PHE A 52 8.17 -5.86 -3.68
C PHE A 52 8.80 -4.52 -4.00
N SER A 53 8.85 -4.17 -5.28
CA SER A 53 9.24 -2.83 -5.72
C SER A 53 8.50 -2.51 -6.99
N SER A 54 7.88 -1.34 -7.03
CA SER A 54 7.25 -0.86 -8.25
C SER A 54 7.26 0.66 -8.36
N ARG A 55 7.19 1.10 -9.62
CA ARG A 55 6.90 2.48 -9.98
C ARG A 55 5.41 2.64 -10.17
N ILE A 56 4.80 3.37 -9.27
CA ILE A 56 3.38 3.66 -9.29
C ILE A 56 3.16 4.91 -10.11
N GLY A 57 2.26 4.82 -11.08
CA GLY A 57 1.83 5.97 -11.88
C GLY A 57 0.33 6.09 -11.85
N THR A 58 -0.19 7.25 -11.46
CA THR A 58 -1.62 7.60 -11.45
C THR A 58 -2.46 6.82 -10.43
N ALA A 59 -2.21 5.54 -10.18
CA ALA A 59 -2.97 4.74 -9.22
C ALA A 59 -2.21 3.49 -8.77
N PRO A 60 -2.47 3.00 -7.54
CA PRO A 60 -3.30 3.58 -6.50
C PRO A 60 -2.62 4.84 -5.97
N LEU A 61 -3.40 5.77 -5.44
CA LEU A 61 -2.88 7.06 -5.05
C LEU A 61 -2.53 7.07 -3.56
N VAL A 62 -1.24 7.04 -3.22
CA VAL A 62 -0.77 7.01 -1.80
C VAL A 62 -1.38 8.11 -0.92
N HIS A 63 -1.74 9.27 -1.47
CA HIS A 63 -2.39 10.33 -0.68
C HIS A 63 -3.82 9.98 -0.22
N GLN A 64 -4.45 8.96 -0.79
CA GLN A 64 -5.77 8.45 -0.38
C GLN A 64 -5.65 7.38 0.72
N LEU A 65 -4.49 6.74 0.87
CA LEU A 65 -4.24 5.71 1.88
C LEU A 65 -4.59 6.15 3.32
N PRO A 66 -4.29 7.39 3.76
CA PRO A 66 -4.72 7.89 5.07
C PRO A 66 -6.23 7.77 5.33
N ALA A 67 -7.06 8.11 4.34
CA ALA A 67 -8.51 8.06 4.47
C ALA A 67 -9.03 6.62 4.53
N GLU A 68 -8.39 5.71 3.79
CA GLU A 68 -8.72 4.28 3.83
C GLU A 68 -8.32 3.64 5.17
N ILE A 69 -7.17 4.04 5.74
CA ILE A 69 -6.76 3.62 7.10
C ILE A 69 -7.78 4.10 8.14
N ASP A 70 -8.20 5.36 8.07
CA ASP A 70 -9.23 5.90 8.99
C ASP A 70 -10.55 5.15 8.84
N ARG A 71 -10.93 4.81 7.61
CA ARG A 71 -12.17 4.08 7.31
C ARG A 71 -12.18 2.69 7.93
N ILE A 72 -11.08 1.93 7.84
CA ILE A 72 -11.03 0.55 8.35
C ILE A 72 -10.87 0.50 9.88
N ILE A 73 -10.10 1.42 10.46
CA ILE A 73 -9.98 1.55 11.93
C ILE A 73 -11.33 1.95 12.52
N GLY A 74 -12.01 2.94 11.92
CA GLY A 74 -13.32 3.41 12.37
C GLY A 74 -14.51 2.55 11.91
N PHE A 75 -14.27 1.40 11.26
CA PHE A 75 -15.34 0.58 10.72
C PHE A 75 -16.22 0.00 11.84
N ASP A 76 -17.54 0.09 11.66
CA ASP A 76 -18.52 -0.47 12.60
C ASP A 76 -18.59 -2.00 12.43
N MET A 77 -17.91 -2.72 13.33
CA MET A 77 -17.79 -4.18 13.26
C MET A 77 -19.09 -4.93 13.58
N GLU A 78 -20.17 -4.26 13.99
CA GLU A 78 -21.50 -4.89 14.01
C GLU A 78 -22.08 -5.10 12.60
N LYS A 79 -21.53 -4.40 11.60
CA LYS A 79 -21.88 -4.56 10.18
C LYS A 79 -20.87 -5.42 9.42
N ALA A 80 -19.84 -5.92 10.09
CA ALA A 80 -18.80 -6.74 9.48
C ALA A 80 -19.32 -8.13 9.09
N LEU A 81 -18.62 -8.78 8.16
CA LEU A 81 -18.89 -10.16 7.81
C LEU A 81 -18.44 -11.07 8.95
N VAL A 82 -19.33 -11.93 9.45
CA VAL A 82 -18.93 -13.00 10.39
C VAL A 82 -18.30 -14.13 9.57
N THR A 83 -17.01 -14.37 9.75
CA THR A 83 -16.26 -15.41 9.01
C THR A 83 -16.07 -16.69 9.82
N ALA A 84 -16.19 -16.61 11.14
CA ALA A 84 -16.26 -17.77 12.03
C ALA A 84 -17.21 -17.48 13.19
N ASP A 85 -18.12 -18.41 13.48
CA ASP A 85 -18.92 -18.43 14.70
C ASP A 85 -19.10 -19.88 15.12
N ILE A 86 -18.21 -20.34 16.01
CA ILE A 86 -18.06 -21.74 16.38
C ILE A 86 -18.38 -21.88 17.85
N HIS A 87 -19.44 -22.62 18.14
CA HIS A 87 -19.83 -22.99 19.49
C HIS A 87 -19.63 -24.48 19.71
N ASN A 88 -19.06 -24.84 20.86
CA ASN A 88 -19.00 -26.22 21.31
C ASN A 88 -19.41 -26.30 22.78
N ASN A 89 -20.62 -26.80 22.99
CA ASN A 89 -21.24 -26.97 24.31
C ASN A 89 -21.30 -28.44 24.74
N THR A 90 -20.66 -29.33 23.98
CA THR A 90 -20.77 -30.80 24.11
C THR A 90 -19.65 -31.45 24.93
N TRP A 91 -18.64 -30.70 25.34
CA TRP A 91 -17.55 -31.18 26.20
C TRP A 91 -17.65 -30.54 27.59
N ASP A 92 -16.92 -31.11 28.56
CA ASP A 92 -16.84 -30.58 29.94
C ASP A 92 -16.34 -29.13 30.00
N VAL A 93 -15.69 -28.66 28.91
CA VAL A 93 -15.22 -27.30 28.73
C VAL A 93 -15.98 -26.63 27.58
N PRO A 94 -16.78 -25.58 27.85
CA PRO A 94 -17.44 -24.81 26.81
C PRO A 94 -16.42 -24.00 26.01
N PHE A 95 -16.55 -24.00 24.69
CA PHE A 95 -15.70 -23.25 23.76
C PHE A 95 -16.55 -22.37 22.83
N HIS A 96 -16.13 -21.12 22.66
CA HIS A 96 -16.69 -20.21 21.67
C HIS A 96 -15.59 -19.47 20.92
N ARG A 97 -15.70 -19.40 19.59
CA ARG A 97 -14.86 -18.54 18.75
C ARG A 97 -15.72 -17.76 17.78
N LEU A 98 -15.56 -16.45 17.80
CA LEU A 98 -16.17 -15.51 16.88
C LEU A 98 -15.08 -14.71 16.16
N THR A 99 -15.14 -14.65 14.83
CA THR A 99 -14.28 -13.80 14.01
C THR A 99 -15.16 -12.94 13.11
N LYS A 100 -15.00 -11.63 13.22
CA LYS A 100 -15.64 -10.61 12.37
C LYS A 100 -14.60 -10.01 11.44
N PHE A 101 -14.96 -9.79 10.18
CA PHE A 101 -14.06 -9.36 9.11
C PHE A 101 -14.61 -8.14 8.37
N ALA A 102 -13.75 -7.15 8.19
CA ALA A 102 -14.00 -6.00 7.32
C ALA A 102 -12.80 -5.76 6.41
N MET A 103 -13.04 -5.17 5.23
CA MET A 103 -11.98 -4.81 4.30
C MET A 103 -12.26 -3.49 3.61
N VAL A 104 -11.19 -2.78 3.29
CA VAL A 104 -11.18 -1.65 2.37
C VAL A 104 -10.09 -1.87 1.34
N SER A 105 -10.36 -1.46 0.10
CA SER A 105 -9.38 -1.53 -0.98
C SER A 105 -9.27 -0.16 -1.62
N LEU A 106 -8.04 0.32 -1.74
CA LEU A 106 -7.69 1.46 -2.56
C LEU A 106 -7.41 0.94 -3.96
N ASP A 107 -8.48 0.87 -4.75
CA ASP A 107 -8.44 0.60 -6.18
C ASP A 107 -9.04 1.83 -6.89
N ALA A 108 -8.24 2.53 -7.69
CA ALA A 108 -8.70 3.74 -8.35
C ALA A 108 -9.38 3.46 -9.70
N ASP A 109 -9.31 2.23 -10.24
CA ASP A 109 -9.96 1.84 -11.50
C ASP A 109 -9.76 0.33 -11.70
N ILE A 110 -10.77 -0.39 -12.19
CA ILE A 110 -10.76 -1.84 -12.46
C ILE A 110 -9.66 -2.25 -13.47
N ARG A 111 -9.02 -1.27 -14.11
CA ARG A 111 -7.89 -1.41 -15.04
C ARG A 111 -6.52 -1.18 -14.41
N ASN A 112 -6.46 -0.77 -13.15
CA ASN A 112 -5.21 -0.52 -12.47
C ASN A 112 -4.65 -1.82 -11.95
N ASP A 113 -3.42 -2.05 -12.34
CA ASP A 113 -2.74 -3.24 -11.90
C ASP A 113 -2.30 -3.10 -10.45
N TYR A 114 -2.19 -1.90 -9.85
CA TYR A 114 -1.68 -1.74 -8.49
C TYR A 114 -2.80 -1.46 -7.46
N TYR A 115 -2.62 -1.92 -6.22
CA TYR A 115 -3.60 -1.68 -5.15
C TYR A 115 -2.98 -1.67 -3.75
N TYR A 116 -3.70 -1.04 -2.82
CA TYR A 116 -3.57 -1.29 -1.38
C TYR A 116 -4.87 -1.92 -0.89
N LYS A 117 -4.78 -3.02 -0.15
CA LYS A 117 -5.94 -3.61 0.55
C LYS A 117 -5.64 -3.67 2.04
N ILE A 118 -6.57 -3.21 2.86
CA ILE A 118 -6.47 -3.32 4.31
C ILE A 118 -7.64 -4.14 4.82
N GLU A 119 -7.31 -5.21 5.54
CA GLU A 119 -8.26 -6.12 6.16
C GLU A 119 -8.16 -5.96 7.68
N ARG A 120 -9.31 -6.00 8.35
CA ARG A 120 -9.43 -6.01 9.80
C ARG A 120 -10.17 -7.26 10.22
N GLU A 121 -9.62 -7.95 11.21
CA GLU A 121 -10.25 -9.06 11.90
C GLU A 121 -10.37 -8.74 13.39
N ASP A 122 -11.60 -8.78 13.91
CA ASP A 122 -11.86 -8.77 15.34
C ASP A 122 -12.17 -10.20 15.78
N ASN A 123 -11.36 -10.71 16.69
CA ASN A 123 -11.44 -12.08 17.16
C ASN A 123 -11.81 -12.11 18.64
N VAL A 124 -12.74 -12.99 18.98
CA VAL A 124 -13.13 -13.31 20.34
C VAL A 124 -13.02 -14.82 20.50
N VAL A 125 -12.22 -15.26 21.47
CA VAL A 125 -12.09 -16.67 21.84
C VAL A 125 -12.39 -16.79 23.32
N ASN A 126 -13.34 -17.66 23.65
CA ASN A 126 -13.64 -18.05 25.02
C ASN A 126 -13.38 -19.54 25.16
N ASP A 127 -12.34 -19.88 25.91
CA ASP A 127 -11.93 -21.26 26.20
C ASP A 127 -11.88 -21.44 27.72
N ASP A 128 -12.78 -22.25 28.26
CA ASP A 128 -12.88 -22.55 29.70
C ASP A 128 -13.01 -21.31 30.61
N GLY A 129 -13.71 -20.26 30.14
CA GLY A 129 -13.87 -19.01 30.86
C GLY A 129 -12.70 -18.03 30.74
N ASN A 130 -11.64 -18.38 30.00
CA ASN A 130 -10.62 -17.42 29.57
C ASN A 130 -11.11 -16.73 28.30
N LEU A 131 -11.40 -15.45 28.42
CA LEU A 131 -11.82 -14.60 27.32
C LEU A 131 -10.60 -13.86 26.76
N ASP A 132 -10.23 -14.19 25.53
CA ASP A 132 -9.22 -13.49 24.74
C ASP A 132 -9.87 -12.72 23.61
N GLU A 133 -9.56 -11.44 23.53
CA GLU A 133 -10.03 -10.53 22.47
C GLU A 133 -8.84 -9.85 21.82
N TRP A 134 -8.80 -9.85 20.49
CA TRP A 134 -7.81 -9.08 19.76
C TRP A 134 -8.31 -8.63 18.40
N THR A 135 -7.82 -7.47 17.99
CA THR A 135 -7.95 -6.98 16.63
C THR A 135 -6.61 -7.15 15.91
N SER A 136 -6.66 -7.65 14.68
CA SER A 136 -5.50 -7.71 13.80
C SER A 136 -5.80 -7.13 12.44
N TYR A 137 -4.80 -6.49 11.85
CA TYR A 137 -4.88 -5.93 10.52
C TYR A 137 -3.91 -6.65 9.57
N THR A 138 -4.31 -6.74 8.31
CA THR A 138 -3.46 -7.18 7.20
C THR A 138 -3.43 -6.09 6.13
N LEU A 139 -2.23 -5.73 5.68
CA LEU A 139 -2.01 -4.82 4.56
C LEU A 139 -1.47 -5.61 3.37
N SER A 140 -2.20 -5.63 2.26
CA SER A 140 -1.70 -6.12 0.98
C SER A 140 -1.25 -4.94 0.12
N ILE A 141 -0.05 -5.02 -0.42
CA ILE A 141 0.50 -4.08 -1.41
C ILE A 141 0.95 -4.91 -2.60
N GLY A 142 0.51 -4.57 -3.80
CA GLY A 142 0.95 -5.33 -4.96
C GLY A 142 0.38 -4.86 -6.27
N ASN A 143 0.61 -5.69 -7.28
CA ASN A 143 -0.12 -5.65 -8.53
C ASN A 143 -0.88 -6.93 -8.88
N THR A 144 -2.01 -6.79 -9.54
CA THR A 144 -2.91 -7.83 -10.06
C THR A 144 -2.74 -8.05 -11.57
N GLY A 145 -2.06 -7.12 -12.26
CA GLY A 145 -1.91 -7.11 -13.71
C GLY A 145 -1.00 -8.19 -14.30
N GLU A 146 -1.42 -8.76 -15.42
CA GLU A 146 -0.51 -9.35 -16.40
C GLU A 146 0.08 -8.23 -17.26
N TYR A 147 1.30 -7.81 -16.98
CA TYR A 147 2.01 -6.91 -17.88
C TYR A 147 2.75 -7.71 -18.95
N TYR A 148 2.53 -7.32 -20.21
CA TYR A 148 3.39 -7.71 -21.31
C TYR A 148 4.56 -6.74 -21.38
N ASP A 149 5.75 -7.18 -20.98
CA ASP A 149 6.98 -6.56 -21.48
C ASP A 149 7.01 -6.72 -23.02
N ASP A 150 7.74 -5.85 -23.72
CA ASP A 150 8.01 -5.95 -25.16
C ASP A 150 8.59 -7.34 -25.54
N GLU A 151 9.06 -8.10 -24.56
CA GLU A 151 9.54 -9.49 -24.65
C GLU A 151 8.45 -10.59 -24.50
N LYS A 152 7.15 -10.27 -24.49
CA LYS A 152 6.01 -11.23 -24.51
C LYS A 152 6.00 -12.29 -23.39
N THR A 153 6.66 -12.04 -22.26
CA THR A 153 6.56 -12.95 -21.11
C THR A 153 5.54 -12.38 -20.14
N PRO A 154 4.41 -13.06 -19.87
CA PRO A 154 3.43 -12.58 -18.90
C PRO A 154 4.09 -12.54 -17.51
N GLN A 155 4.23 -11.34 -16.95
CA GLN A 155 4.56 -11.22 -15.53
C GLN A 155 3.27 -11.37 -14.75
N HIS A 156 3.18 -12.41 -13.91
CA HIS A 156 2.07 -12.56 -12.98
C HIS A 156 2.14 -11.46 -11.91
N GLY A 157 0.99 -10.94 -11.52
CA GLY A 157 0.87 -9.97 -10.44
C GLY A 157 1.60 -10.44 -9.16
N GLN A 158 2.34 -9.52 -8.56
CA GLN A 158 3.10 -9.71 -7.33
C GLN A 158 2.42 -8.96 -6.18
N VAL A 159 2.11 -9.68 -5.11
CA VAL A 159 1.49 -9.13 -3.91
C VAL A 159 2.34 -9.48 -2.68
N VAL A 160 2.55 -8.49 -1.81
CA VAL A 160 3.10 -8.69 -0.47
C VAL A 160 2.00 -8.46 0.54
N GLU A 161 1.79 -9.45 1.40
CA GLU A 161 0.88 -9.36 2.54
C GLU A 161 1.68 -9.15 3.83
N ILE A 162 1.34 -8.08 4.54
CA ILE A 162 1.91 -7.74 5.85
C ILE A 162 0.82 -8.01 6.88
N ARG A 163 0.93 -9.16 7.55
CA ARG A 163 -0.06 -9.64 8.54
C ARG A 163 0.31 -9.26 9.96
N GLY A 164 -0.68 -9.30 10.86
CA GLY A 164 -0.48 -9.07 12.29
C GLY A 164 -0.12 -7.63 12.61
N LEU A 165 -0.59 -6.68 11.80
CA LEU A 165 -0.51 -5.25 12.09
C LEU A 165 -1.48 -4.89 13.21
N THR A 166 -1.08 -3.94 14.06
CA THR A 166 -1.94 -3.33 15.06
C THR A 166 -2.51 -2.01 14.54
N GLU A 167 -3.46 -1.44 15.28
CA GLU A 167 -3.97 -0.09 14.98
C GLU A 167 -2.84 0.95 14.98
N SER A 168 -1.92 0.89 15.95
CA SER A 168 -0.78 1.81 16.02
C SER A 168 0.15 1.71 14.82
N ASP A 169 0.33 0.49 14.27
CA ASP A 169 1.12 0.29 13.07
C ASP A 169 0.49 0.99 11.85
N LEU A 170 -0.84 0.88 11.70
CA LEU A 170 -1.58 1.55 10.64
C LEU A 170 -1.58 3.07 10.81
N ILE A 171 -1.73 3.58 12.04
CA ILE A 171 -1.61 5.02 12.31
C ILE A 171 -0.21 5.53 11.93
N ALA A 172 0.85 4.80 12.27
CA ALA A 172 2.20 5.16 11.86
C ALA A 172 2.34 5.17 10.32
N LEU A 173 1.75 4.21 9.62
CA LEU A 173 1.76 4.15 8.15
C LEU A 173 1.01 5.33 7.54
N LYS A 174 -0.15 5.68 8.10
CA LYS A 174 -0.92 6.86 7.74
C LYS A 174 -0.07 8.12 7.83
N GLU A 175 0.62 8.33 8.96
CA GLU A 175 1.46 9.51 9.14
C GLU A 175 2.67 9.53 8.19
N THR A 176 3.27 8.37 7.89
CA THR A 176 4.31 8.27 6.85
C THR A 176 3.77 8.70 5.48
N ALA A 177 2.60 8.19 5.07
CA ALA A 177 1.99 8.53 3.78
C ALA A 177 1.63 10.03 3.70
N LEU A 178 1.10 10.61 4.79
CA LEU A 178 0.81 12.05 4.87
C LEU A 178 2.08 12.89 4.77
N THR A 179 3.14 12.48 5.48
CA THR A 179 4.43 13.17 5.45
C THR A 179 5.02 13.15 4.05
N PHE A 180 5.03 11.97 3.40
CA PHE A 180 5.47 11.84 2.02
C PHE A 180 4.77 12.86 1.12
N CYS A 181 3.44 12.88 1.17
CA CYS A 181 2.61 13.75 0.36
C CYS A 181 2.91 15.24 0.61
N LYS A 182 3.01 15.65 1.87
CA LYS A 182 3.36 17.04 2.24
C LYS A 182 4.73 17.44 1.69
N ASP A 183 5.71 16.55 1.80
CA ASP A 183 7.06 16.80 1.30
C ASP A 183 7.10 16.88 -0.23
N VAL A 184 6.29 16.09 -0.95
CA VAL A 184 6.17 16.19 -2.41
C VAL A 184 5.60 17.54 -2.83
N LEU A 185 4.49 17.98 -2.22
CA LEU A 185 3.86 19.25 -2.56
C LEU A 185 4.80 20.43 -2.29
N LYS A 186 5.50 20.41 -1.16
CA LYS A 186 6.48 21.43 -0.81
C LYS A 186 7.62 21.48 -1.82
N ALA A 187 8.19 20.34 -2.20
CA ALA A 187 9.26 20.28 -3.19
C ALA A 187 8.79 20.80 -4.57
N HIS A 188 7.58 20.43 -4.99
CA HIS A 188 7.00 20.91 -6.24
C HIS A 188 6.78 22.43 -6.25
N GLU A 189 6.27 22.99 -5.16
CA GLU A 189 6.09 24.44 -5.00
C GLU A 189 7.44 25.20 -5.06
N GLU A 190 8.48 24.67 -4.40
CA GLU A 190 9.82 25.23 -4.41
C GLU A 190 10.46 25.21 -5.81
N GLU A 191 10.32 24.11 -6.56
CA GLU A 191 10.81 23.99 -7.94
C GLU A 191 10.18 25.05 -8.86
N LYS A 192 8.86 25.25 -8.75
CA LYS A 192 8.12 26.23 -9.58
C LYS A 192 8.45 27.68 -9.19
N LYS A 193 8.64 27.98 -7.90
CA LYS A 193 9.05 29.32 -7.45
C LYS A 193 10.51 29.65 -7.80
N GLY A 194 11.38 28.64 -7.84
CA GLY A 194 12.81 28.80 -8.11
C GLY A 194 13.18 28.99 -9.59
N GLY A 195 12.23 28.88 -10.52
CA GLY A 195 12.49 28.96 -11.96
C GLY A 195 13.39 27.83 -12.49
N MET A 196 13.54 26.74 -11.73
CA MET A 196 14.29 25.57 -12.16
C MET A 196 13.50 24.81 -13.22
N ARG A 197 14.13 24.59 -14.37
CA ARG A 197 13.53 24.00 -15.56
C ARG A 197 13.07 22.57 -15.23
N SER A 198 11.77 22.30 -15.30
CA SER A 198 11.26 20.92 -15.22
C SER A 198 11.72 20.14 -16.45
N MET A 199 11.96 18.83 -16.29
CA MET A 199 12.15 17.94 -17.43
C MET A 199 10.93 18.06 -18.36
N THR A 200 11.20 18.26 -19.65
CA THR A 200 10.19 18.36 -20.70
C THR A 200 9.49 17.01 -20.91
N GLY A 201 8.27 17.02 -21.45
CA GLY A 201 7.54 15.79 -21.79
C GLY A 201 8.29 14.82 -22.71
N ASN A 202 9.30 15.29 -23.45
CA ASN A 202 10.19 14.47 -24.26
C ASN A 202 11.32 13.82 -23.45
N GLU A 203 11.81 14.48 -22.40
CA GLU A 203 12.77 13.89 -21.45
C GLU A 203 12.11 12.79 -20.60
N LEU A 204 10.81 12.93 -20.29
CA LEU A 204 9.97 11.90 -19.67
C LEU A 204 9.86 10.61 -20.52
N LYS A 205 9.62 10.75 -21.84
CA LYS A 205 9.58 9.60 -22.76
C LYS A 205 10.95 8.91 -22.88
N SER A 206 12.02 9.69 -22.92
CA SER A 206 13.42 9.21 -22.94
C SER A 206 13.80 8.46 -21.65
N TYR A 207 13.41 8.98 -20.49
CA TYR A 207 13.64 8.37 -19.18
C TYR A 207 12.89 7.04 -19.02
N ASN A 208 11.63 6.98 -19.45
CA ASN A 208 10.84 5.73 -19.45
C ASN A 208 11.44 4.65 -20.36
N THR A 209 12.00 5.02 -21.51
CA THR A 209 12.60 4.07 -22.47
C THR A 209 13.95 3.52 -21.98
N SER A 210 14.69 4.28 -21.19
CA SER A 210 16.03 3.88 -20.70
C SER A 210 15.97 3.02 -19.42
N LEU A 211 14.91 3.13 -18.62
CA LEU A 211 14.79 2.40 -17.34
C LEU A 211 14.21 1.00 -17.44
N ASN A 212 13.34 0.73 -18.41
CA ASN A 212 12.88 -0.63 -18.69
C ASN A 212 14.03 -1.58 -19.08
N LYS A 213 15.18 -1.03 -19.50
CA LYS A 213 16.38 -1.82 -19.84
C LYS A 213 17.28 -2.18 -18.65
N GLN A 214 17.12 -1.55 -17.48
CA GLN A 214 18.08 -1.70 -16.37
C GLN A 214 17.64 -2.61 -15.22
N PHE A 215 16.35 -2.96 -15.11
CA PHE A 215 15.86 -3.79 -14.00
C PHE A 215 15.31 -5.11 -14.52
N LYS A 216 16.18 -6.14 -14.56
CA LYS A 216 15.75 -7.53 -14.63
C LYS A 216 15.38 -7.99 -13.21
N PRO A 217 14.13 -8.38 -12.93
CA PRO A 217 13.80 -9.00 -11.65
C PRO A 217 14.49 -10.35 -11.56
N THR A 218 15.28 -10.59 -10.53
CA THR A 218 15.68 -11.94 -10.15
C THR A 218 14.47 -12.64 -9.53
N GLY A 219 13.82 -13.50 -10.31
CA GLY A 219 12.75 -14.35 -9.81
C GLY A 219 13.25 -15.21 -8.66
N ILE A 220 12.73 -14.98 -7.45
CA ILE A 220 12.93 -15.88 -6.31
C ILE A 220 11.58 -16.50 -5.99
N ASN A 221 11.41 -17.77 -6.37
CA ASN A 221 10.36 -18.62 -5.83
C ASN A 221 10.67 -18.87 -4.34
N LEU A 222 9.74 -18.51 -3.47
CA LEU A 222 9.72 -19.01 -2.09
C LEU A 222 8.47 -19.88 -1.92
N TRP A 223 8.61 -21.13 -2.33
CA TRP A 223 7.83 -22.26 -1.82
C TRP A 223 8.83 -23.38 -1.53
N GLU A 224 9.34 -23.41 -0.31
CA GLU A 224 9.81 -24.65 0.31
C GLU A 224 9.02 -24.78 1.61
N GLY A 225 7.87 -25.44 1.49
CA GLY A 225 7.19 -26.06 2.61
C GLY A 225 7.95 -27.33 3.00
N LYS A 226 7.99 -27.57 4.31
CA LYS A 226 8.47 -28.74 5.06
C LYS A 226 8.57 -30.07 4.30
#